data_AF-A0AAX0BB62-F1
#
_entry.id   AF-A0AAX0BB62-F1
#
_cell.length_a   1.000
_cell.length_b   1.000
_cell.length_c   1.000
_cell.angle_alpha   90.00
_cell.angle_beta   90.00
_cell.angle_gamma   90.00
#
_symmetry.space_group_name_H-M   'P 1'
#
loop_
_entity.id
_entity.type
_entity.pdbx_description
1 polymer ?
#
loop_
_entity_poly.entity_id
_entity_poly.type
_entity_poly.pdbx_seq_one_letter_code
_entity_poly.pdbx_strand_id
1 'polypeptide(L)'
;MIQIIKREFEKIDELVKYINNTSISYGHLKDYQIMRENNKYIVLLNFDIQSVVCQFLELAKFDIVRDKSHLIYRTTYKIEPEEKNKDSLTSMIHFDDLRYGVQVQGTFGFKSTYSLVTINYDRFTDYFTVQLRNFDFERSMIGWHTDIEETLFVKDINHEVIYNHVVKLLFNRGYLIDTISLKEFKDNVYYIAKWLNKKNFDEDK
;
A
#
# COMPACT_ATOMS: atom_id res chain seq x y z
N MET A 1 -5.14 -16.26 10.49
CA MET A 1 -4.70 -16.56 9.12
C MET A 1 -3.20 -16.88 9.17
N ILE A 2 -2.74 -17.93 8.48
CA ILE A 2 -1.34 -18.42 8.58
C ILE A 2 -0.61 -18.07 7.28
N GLN A 3 0.53 -17.37 7.38
CA GLN A 3 1.45 -17.20 6.25
C GLN A 3 2.66 -18.13 6.42
N ILE A 4 3.07 -18.77 5.33
CA ILE A 4 4.27 -19.61 5.28
C ILE A 4 5.34 -18.87 4.49
N ILE A 5 6.41 -18.42 5.16
CA ILE A 5 7.58 -17.87 4.47
C ILE A 5 8.56 -19.03 4.24
N LYS A 6 8.81 -19.37 2.98
CA LYS A 6 9.78 -20.40 2.58
C LYS A 6 11.07 -19.74 2.12
N ARG A 7 11.96 -19.44 3.06
CA ARG A 7 13.29 -18.89 2.76
C ARG A 7 14.36 -19.66 3.51
N GLU A 8 15.48 -19.90 2.84
CA GLU A 8 16.60 -20.64 3.43
C GLU A 8 17.46 -19.71 4.28
N PHE A 9 17.68 -20.08 5.54
CA PHE A 9 18.56 -19.39 6.47
C PHE A 9 19.59 -20.38 7.00
N GLU A 10 20.87 -20.03 6.91
CA GLU A 10 21.95 -20.87 7.43
C GLU A 10 22.02 -20.83 8.97
N LYS A 11 21.54 -19.73 9.58
CA LYS A 11 21.58 -19.49 11.03
C LYS A 11 20.23 -18.99 11.57
N ILE A 12 19.86 -19.46 12.75
CA ILE A 12 18.63 -19.05 13.45
C ILE A 12 18.62 -17.53 13.73
N ASP A 13 19.76 -16.92 14.05
CA ASP A 13 19.84 -15.47 14.30
C ASP A 13 19.54 -14.63 13.05
N GLU A 14 19.89 -15.12 11.86
CA GLU A 14 19.57 -14.44 10.60
C GLU A 14 18.08 -14.53 10.31
N LEU A 15 17.47 -15.68 10.61
CA LEU A 15 16.03 -15.86 10.56
C LEU A 15 15.32 -14.92 11.56
N VAL A 16 15.77 -14.85 12.81
CA VAL A 16 15.16 -13.97 13.83
C VAL A 16 15.28 -12.50 13.44
N LYS A 17 16.43 -12.06 12.92
CA LYS A 17 16.60 -10.69 12.41
C LYS A 17 15.71 -10.42 11.21
N TYR A 18 15.62 -11.36 10.28
CA TYR A 18 14.73 -11.25 9.13
C TYR A 18 13.28 -11.17 9.58
N ILE A 19 12.82 -12.08 10.44
CA ILE A 19 11.48 -12.02 11.03
C ILE A 19 11.26 -10.70 11.73
N ASN A 20 12.17 -10.16 12.55
CA ASN A 20 11.92 -8.89 13.23
C ASN A 20 11.92 -7.68 12.29
N ASN A 21 12.65 -7.74 11.18
CA ASN A 21 12.71 -6.66 10.18
C ASN A 21 11.53 -6.74 9.18
N THR A 22 11.08 -7.95 8.89
CA THR A 22 10.00 -8.28 7.95
C THR A 22 8.68 -8.52 8.68
N SER A 23 8.69 -8.69 10.00
CA SER A 23 7.50 -8.67 10.86
C SER A 23 7.02 -7.25 10.77
N ILE A 24 6.10 -7.08 9.86
CA ILE A 24 5.48 -5.82 9.62
C ILE A 24 4.90 -5.40 10.96
N SER A 25 5.16 -4.17 11.40
CA SER A 25 4.47 -3.55 12.54
C SER A 25 3.00 -3.27 12.21
N TYR A 26 2.31 -4.22 11.60
CA TYR A 26 0.87 -4.31 11.68
C TYR A 26 0.57 -4.92 13.04
N GLY A 27 -0.24 -4.23 13.85
CA GLY A 27 -0.72 -4.72 15.16
C GLY A 27 -1.59 -6.00 15.09
N HIS A 28 -1.47 -6.76 13.99
CA HIS A 28 -2.21 -7.96 13.66
C HIS A 28 -1.34 -9.24 13.71
N LEU A 29 -0.01 -9.16 13.80
CA LEU A 29 0.82 -10.35 14.05
C LEU A 29 0.59 -10.83 15.48
N LYS A 30 -0.03 -12.00 15.64
CA LYS A 30 -0.38 -12.57 16.94
C LYS A 30 0.73 -13.44 17.51
N ASP A 31 1.28 -14.33 16.68
CA ASP A 31 2.35 -15.24 17.07
C ASP A 31 3.11 -15.78 15.84
N TYR A 32 4.20 -16.51 16.07
CA TYR A 32 4.94 -17.23 15.03
C TYR A 32 5.45 -18.59 15.52
N GLN A 33 5.59 -19.55 14.60
CA GLN A 33 6.15 -20.86 14.85
C GLN A 33 7.29 -21.14 13.86
N ILE A 34 8.44 -21.56 14.38
CA ILE A 34 9.59 -22.00 13.57
C ILE A 34 9.62 -23.52 13.56
N MET A 35 9.65 -24.11 12.38
CA MET A 35 9.76 -25.55 12.16
C MET A 35 11.03 -25.83 11.35
N ARG A 36 11.60 -27.03 11.50
CA ARG A 36 12.74 -27.48 10.71
C ARG A 36 12.34 -28.71 9.89
N GLU A 37 12.46 -28.61 8.58
CA GLU A 37 12.12 -29.69 7.65
C GLU A 37 13.20 -29.77 6.55
N ASN A 38 13.76 -30.95 6.28
CA ASN A 38 14.79 -31.17 5.26
C ASN A 38 16.01 -30.21 5.34
N ASN A 39 16.51 -29.95 6.55
CA ASN A 39 17.56 -28.95 6.82
C ASN A 39 17.19 -27.49 6.49
N LYS A 40 15.92 -27.21 6.20
CA LYS A 40 15.40 -25.85 6.00
C LYS A 40 14.58 -25.42 7.21
N TYR A 41 14.67 -24.13 7.55
CA TYR A 41 13.77 -23.52 8.52
C TYR A 41 12.52 -23.03 7.78
N ILE A 42 11.35 -23.39 8.29
CA ILE A 42 10.05 -22.91 7.81
C ILE A 42 9.46 -22.08 8.93
N VAL A 43 8.99 -20.88 8.61
CA VAL A 43 8.34 -20.01 9.60
C VAL A 43 6.88 -19.80 9.23
N LEU A 44 6.03 -20.14 10.18
CA LEU A 44 4.61 -19.87 10.16
C LEU A 44 4.37 -18.58 10.94
N LEU A 45 3.80 -17.58 10.30
CA LEU A 45 3.36 -16.35 10.95
C LEU A 45 1.84 -16.39 11.08
N ASN A 46 1.32 -16.19 12.29
CA ASN A 46 -0.11 -16.17 12.55
C ASN A 46 -0.59 -14.75 12.76
N PHE A 47 -1.57 -14.35 11.95
CA PHE A 47 -2.16 -13.03 12.00
C PHE A 47 -3.63 -13.10 12.45
N ASP A 48 -4.03 -12.13 13.27
CA ASP A 48 -5.41 -11.89 13.68
C ASP A 48 -6.05 -10.88 12.72
N ILE A 49 -6.72 -11.40 11.70
CA ILE A 49 -7.29 -10.64 10.59
C ILE A 49 -8.78 -10.96 10.47
N GLN A 50 -9.61 -9.91 10.35
CA GLN A 50 -11.04 -10.08 10.10
C GLN A 50 -11.29 -10.75 8.73
N SER A 51 -12.32 -11.59 8.65
CA SER A 51 -12.55 -12.61 7.62
C SER A 51 -12.80 -12.13 6.18
N VAL A 52 -12.65 -10.83 5.89
CA VAL A 52 -12.88 -10.23 4.56
C VAL A 52 -11.57 -10.05 3.76
N VAL A 53 -10.43 -10.46 4.32
CA VAL A 53 -9.10 -10.33 3.72
C VAL A 53 -8.78 -11.54 2.85
N CYS A 54 -8.08 -11.29 1.73
CA CYS A 54 -7.54 -12.32 0.83
C CYS A 54 -7.00 -13.53 1.61
N GLN A 55 -7.37 -14.75 1.19
CA GLN A 55 -7.03 -16.00 1.91
C GLN A 55 -5.53 -16.33 1.90
N PHE A 56 -4.72 -15.57 1.15
CA PHE A 56 -3.29 -15.74 1.01
C PHE A 56 -2.57 -14.42 1.29
N LEU A 57 -1.46 -14.50 2.02
CA LEU A 57 -0.56 -13.38 2.28
C LEU A 57 0.75 -13.59 1.51
N GLU A 58 1.11 -12.63 0.67
CA GLU A 58 2.30 -12.63 -0.16
C GLU A 58 3.25 -11.54 0.32
N LEU A 59 4.49 -11.92 0.65
CA LEU A 59 5.54 -10.95 0.93
C LEU A 59 5.87 -10.21 -0.37
N ALA A 60 5.83 -8.89 -0.31
CA ALA A 60 6.16 -8.04 -1.44
C ALA A 60 6.99 -6.85 -0.98
N LYS A 61 7.68 -6.23 -1.92
CA LYS A 61 8.39 -4.98 -1.72
C LYS A 61 7.81 -3.90 -2.63
N PHE A 62 8.01 -2.64 -2.23
CA PHE A 62 7.80 -1.53 -3.14
C PHE A 62 9.10 -1.15 -3.83
N ASP A 63 9.11 -1.25 -5.16
CA ASP A 63 10.16 -0.68 -5.98
C ASP A 63 9.65 0.61 -6.63
N ILE A 64 10.31 1.74 -6.34
CA ILE A 64 9.99 3.02 -6.99
C ILE A 64 10.39 2.93 -8.47
N VAL A 65 9.39 3.01 -9.36
CA VAL A 65 9.62 3.18 -10.79
C VAL A 65 9.85 4.67 -11.03
N ARG A 66 11.13 5.07 -11.07
CA ARG A 66 11.51 6.47 -11.33
C ARG A 66 11.20 6.80 -12.80
N ASP A 67 10.12 7.56 -13.01
CA ASP A 67 9.87 8.17 -14.32
C ASP A 67 10.75 9.42 -14.48
N LYS A 68 11.23 9.68 -15.71
CA LYS A 68 12.06 10.85 -16.06
C LYS A 68 11.23 12.06 -16.49
N SER A 69 9.91 12.00 -16.34
CA SER A 69 9.03 13.08 -16.79
C SER A 69 9.17 14.34 -15.92
N HIS A 70 9.01 15.51 -16.55
CA HIS A 70 9.14 16.82 -15.93
C HIS A 70 7.98 17.19 -14.99
N LEU A 71 7.07 16.25 -14.70
CA LEU A 71 5.96 16.45 -13.76
C LEU A 71 6.44 16.00 -12.38
N ILE A 72 6.28 16.88 -11.39
CA ILE A 72 6.91 16.74 -10.08
C ILE A 72 6.42 15.48 -9.32
N TYR A 73 5.25 14.88 -9.64
CA TYR A 73 4.61 13.92 -8.73
C TYR A 73 4.05 12.61 -9.31
N ARG A 74 4.44 12.17 -10.51
CA ARG A 74 4.09 10.81 -10.95
C ARG A 74 4.99 9.76 -10.26
N THR A 75 4.75 9.49 -8.98
CA THR A 75 5.45 8.42 -8.27
C THR A 75 4.68 7.12 -8.46
N THR A 76 5.33 6.14 -9.09
CA THR A 76 4.79 4.78 -9.21
C THR A 76 5.58 3.84 -8.31
N TYR A 77 4.88 3.15 -7.43
CA TYR A 77 5.41 2.06 -6.63
C TYR A 77 4.96 0.74 -7.23
N LYS A 78 5.90 -0.06 -7.71
CA LYS A 78 5.62 -1.43 -8.14
C LYS A 78 5.60 -2.33 -6.92
N ILE A 79 4.55 -3.13 -6.78
CA ILE A 79 4.46 -4.19 -5.77
C ILE A 79 5.05 -5.44 -6.41
N GLU A 80 6.22 -5.86 -5.94
CA GLU A 80 6.88 -7.06 -6.41
C GLU A 80 6.80 -8.17 -5.35
N PRO A 81 6.04 -9.24 -5.61
CA PRO A 81 6.13 -10.44 -4.81
C PRO A 81 7.52 -11.05 -4.76
N GLU A 82 7.86 -11.65 -3.62
CA GLU A 82 9.13 -12.37 -3.42
C GLU A 82 9.23 -13.63 -4.31
N GLU A 83 8.15 -14.40 -4.43
CA GLU A 83 8.07 -15.54 -5.34
C GLU A 83 7.22 -15.20 -6.57
N LYS A 84 7.88 -14.88 -7.70
CA LYS A 84 7.17 -14.58 -8.95
C LYS A 84 6.64 -15.84 -9.59
N ASN A 85 5.31 -16.02 -9.58
CA ASN A 85 4.68 -16.98 -10.48
C ASN A 85 4.72 -16.44 -11.93
N LYS A 86 4.87 -17.31 -12.94
CA LYS A 86 5.05 -16.89 -14.35
C LYS A 86 3.89 -16.05 -14.91
N ASP A 87 2.72 -16.13 -14.29
CA ASP A 87 1.51 -15.39 -14.66
C ASP A 87 1.22 -14.18 -13.75
N SER A 88 2.19 -13.74 -12.92
CA SER A 88 2.00 -12.60 -12.03
C SER A 88 1.85 -11.29 -12.79
N LEU A 89 0.61 -10.82 -12.91
CA LEU A 89 0.31 -9.46 -13.36
C LEU A 89 0.83 -8.46 -12.32
N THR A 90 1.46 -7.40 -12.81
CA THR A 90 2.13 -6.44 -11.94
C THR A 90 1.13 -5.58 -11.19
N SER A 91 1.21 -5.62 -9.85
CA SER A 91 0.47 -4.71 -8.99
C SER A 91 1.26 -3.42 -8.76
N MET A 92 0.58 -2.29 -8.69
CA MET A 92 1.20 -0.97 -8.59
C MET A 92 0.33 0.01 -7.78
N ILE A 93 0.99 0.97 -7.14
CA ILE A 93 0.36 2.17 -6.58
C ILE A 93 0.91 3.38 -7.34
N HIS A 94 0.02 4.27 -7.79
CA HIS A 94 0.35 5.47 -8.52
C HIS A 94 -0.17 6.70 -7.79
N PHE A 95 0.65 7.74 -7.71
CA PHE A 95 0.21 9.09 -7.38
C PHE A 95 0.13 9.88 -8.68
N ASP A 96 -1.02 10.49 -8.92
CA ASP A 96 -1.25 11.33 -10.09
C ASP A 96 -1.77 12.70 -9.65
N ASP A 97 -1.22 13.75 -10.28
CA ASP A 97 -1.69 15.11 -10.08
C ASP A 97 -3.05 15.32 -10.76
N LEU A 98 -3.92 16.04 -10.05
CA LEU A 98 -5.14 16.61 -10.61
C LEU A 98 -4.96 18.12 -10.72
N ARG A 99 -5.72 18.77 -11.60
CA ARG A 99 -5.69 20.24 -11.76
C ARG A 99 -5.88 20.99 -10.43
N TYR A 100 -6.65 20.41 -9.51
CA TYR A 100 -6.91 20.98 -8.18
C TYR A 100 -6.81 19.91 -7.09
N GLY A 101 -5.79 19.06 -7.13
CA GLY A 101 -5.68 17.98 -6.16
C GLY A 101 -4.70 16.89 -6.52
N VAL A 102 -4.81 15.75 -5.83
CA VAL A 102 -4.01 14.55 -6.06
C VAL A 102 -4.91 13.33 -5.97
N GLN A 103 -4.62 12.33 -6.81
CA GLN A 103 -5.25 11.02 -6.76
C GLN A 103 -4.21 9.95 -6.45
N VAL A 104 -4.58 9.01 -5.57
CA VAL A 104 -3.84 7.76 -5.36
C VAL A 104 -4.62 6.64 -6.01
N GLN A 105 -3.99 5.92 -6.94
CA GLN A 105 -4.56 4.82 -7.69
C GLN A 105 -3.81 3.51 -7.41
N GLY A 106 -4.51 2.38 -7.49
CA GLY A 106 -3.93 1.05 -7.35
C GLY A 106 -4.35 0.14 -8.48
N THR A 107 -3.40 -0.58 -9.05
CA THR A 107 -3.63 -1.70 -9.98
C THR A 107 -3.24 -2.98 -9.26
N PHE A 108 -4.10 -4.00 -9.24
CA PHE A 108 -3.88 -5.20 -8.43
C PHE A 108 -4.20 -6.46 -9.20
N GLY A 109 -3.20 -7.13 -9.78
CA GLY A 109 -3.28 -8.48 -10.39
C GLY A 109 -4.30 -8.70 -11.53
N PHE A 110 -5.30 -7.84 -11.68
CA PHE A 110 -6.33 -7.80 -12.70
C PHE A 110 -6.19 -6.43 -13.34
N LYS A 111 -6.30 -6.32 -14.67
CA LYS A 111 -5.99 -5.11 -15.48
C LYS A 111 -6.76 -3.82 -15.14
N SER A 112 -7.46 -3.79 -14.02
CA SER A 112 -8.24 -2.66 -13.54
C SER A 112 -7.42 -1.80 -12.56
N THR A 113 -7.47 -0.50 -12.81
CA THR A 113 -6.96 0.54 -11.94
C THR A 113 -8.08 1.13 -11.10
N TYR A 114 -7.90 1.18 -9.78
CA TYR A 114 -8.88 1.64 -8.81
C TYR A 114 -8.39 2.92 -8.15
N SER A 115 -9.27 3.92 -7.99
CA SER A 115 -8.96 5.05 -7.12
C SER A 115 -9.06 4.62 -5.66
N LEU A 116 -7.98 4.81 -4.91
CA LEU A 116 -7.88 4.45 -3.49
C LEU A 116 -8.11 5.67 -2.61
N VAL A 117 -7.56 6.82 -3.03
CA VAL A 117 -7.74 8.11 -2.37
C VAL A 117 -7.90 9.19 -3.44
N THR A 118 -8.81 10.14 -3.21
CA THR A 118 -8.91 11.36 -4.01
C THR A 118 -8.88 12.55 -3.07
N ILE A 119 -7.98 13.49 -3.32
CA ILE A 119 -7.88 14.74 -2.58
C ILE A 119 -8.19 15.86 -3.55
N ASN A 120 -9.29 16.57 -3.32
CA ASN A 120 -9.66 17.74 -4.11
C ASN A 120 -9.54 18.99 -3.24
N TYR A 121 -9.14 20.09 -3.87
CA TYR A 121 -9.09 21.41 -3.29
C TYR A 121 -9.95 22.36 -4.14
N ASP A 122 -10.84 23.10 -3.51
CA ASP A 122 -11.54 24.20 -4.17
C ASP A 122 -10.87 25.51 -3.76
N ARG A 123 -10.40 26.30 -4.74
CA ARG A 123 -9.76 27.61 -4.51
C ARG A 123 -10.67 28.62 -3.83
N PHE A 124 -11.99 28.41 -3.88
CA PHE A 124 -12.97 29.25 -3.19
C PHE A 124 -13.23 28.83 -1.74
N THR A 125 -12.64 27.71 -1.30
CA THR A 125 -12.80 27.18 0.06
C THR A 125 -11.45 26.93 0.72
N ASP A 126 -11.35 27.16 2.03
CA ASP A 126 -10.14 26.84 2.79
C ASP A 126 -9.98 25.34 3.11
N TYR A 127 -10.77 24.47 2.48
CA TYR A 127 -10.89 23.06 2.84
C TYR A 127 -10.50 22.15 1.69
N PHE A 128 -9.90 21.02 2.05
CA PHE A 128 -9.75 19.86 1.20
C PHE A 128 -10.93 18.92 1.39
N THR A 129 -11.36 18.31 0.29
CA THR A 129 -12.23 17.13 0.30
C THR A 129 -11.36 15.90 0.08
N VAL A 130 -11.22 15.06 1.09
CA VAL A 130 -10.48 13.79 1.01
C VAL A 130 -11.47 12.65 0.97
N GLN A 131 -11.49 11.90 -0.13
CA GLN A 131 -12.31 10.71 -0.30
C GLN A 131 -11.43 9.47 -0.17
N LEU A 132 -11.72 8.64 0.83
CA LEU A 132 -11.14 7.32 1.00
C LEU A 132 -12.06 6.32 0.33
N ARG A 133 -11.54 5.56 -0.63
CA ARG A 133 -12.31 4.63 -1.45
C ARG A 133 -11.91 3.21 -1.15
N ASN A 134 -12.91 2.34 -1.14
CA ASN A 134 -12.72 0.90 -1.12
C ASN A 134 -13.18 0.34 -2.46
N PHE A 135 -12.70 -0.85 -2.83
CA PHE A 135 -13.13 -1.52 -4.05
C PHE A 135 -13.34 -2.99 -3.75
N ASP A 136 -14.48 -3.53 -4.12
CA ASP A 136 -14.80 -4.95 -3.89
C ASP A 136 -14.50 -5.75 -5.16
N PHE A 137 -13.69 -6.80 -5.03
CA PHE A 137 -13.35 -7.69 -6.16
C PHE A 137 -14.57 -8.48 -6.67
N GLU A 138 -15.48 -8.86 -5.78
CA GLU A 138 -16.67 -9.63 -6.16
C GLU A 138 -17.60 -8.78 -7.04
N ARG A 139 -17.72 -7.49 -6.73
CA ARG A 139 -18.46 -6.52 -7.55
C ARG A 139 -17.68 -6.04 -8.78
N SER A 140 -16.34 -6.04 -8.74
CA SER A 140 -15.52 -5.53 -9.83
C SER A 140 -15.52 -6.43 -11.08
N MET A 141 -15.95 -7.68 -10.98
CA MET A 141 -16.16 -8.55 -12.15
C MET A 141 -17.33 -8.09 -13.05
N ILE A 142 -18.18 -7.18 -12.58
CA ILE A 142 -19.38 -6.69 -13.29
C ILE A 142 -19.24 -5.19 -13.69
N GLY A 143 -18.22 -4.49 -13.20
CA GLY A 143 -17.95 -3.09 -13.54
C GLY A 143 -16.95 -2.41 -12.59
N TRP A 144 -16.43 -1.26 -12.99
CA TRP A 144 -15.45 -0.47 -12.22
C TRP A 144 -16.11 0.19 -11.00
N HIS A 145 -16.35 -0.57 -9.92
CA HIS A 145 -16.98 -0.02 -8.72
C HIS A 145 -15.95 0.23 -7.62
N THR A 146 -15.55 1.50 -7.50
CA THR A 146 -14.95 2.03 -6.27
C THR A 146 -16.06 2.71 -5.48
N ASP A 147 -16.32 2.20 -4.29
CA ASP A 147 -17.27 2.81 -3.37
C ASP A 147 -16.51 3.78 -2.45
N ILE A 148 -17.10 4.94 -2.19
CA ILE A 148 -16.53 5.89 -1.22
C ILE A 148 -16.81 5.32 0.17
N GLU A 149 -15.75 4.88 0.84
CA GLU A 149 -15.82 4.38 2.22
C GLU A 149 -16.01 5.55 3.19
N GLU A 150 -15.28 6.65 2.97
CA GLU A 150 -15.31 7.82 3.84
C GLU A 150 -15.02 9.10 3.05
N THR A 151 -15.65 10.21 3.46
CA THR A 151 -15.35 11.55 2.95
C THR A 151 -15.05 12.48 4.11
N LEU A 152 -13.88 13.11 4.07
CA LEU A 152 -13.41 14.05 5.09
C LEU A 152 -13.34 15.45 4.49
N PHE A 153 -13.82 16.44 5.25
CA PHE A 153 -13.69 17.86 4.92
C PHE A 153 -12.74 18.50 5.93
N VAL A 154 -11.51 18.78 5.52
CA VAL A 154 -10.41 19.16 6.43
C VAL A 154 -9.68 20.40 5.95
N LYS A 155 -9.24 21.25 6.90
CA LYS A 155 -8.40 22.42 6.56
C LYS A 155 -6.98 22.02 6.18
N ASP A 156 -6.46 21.00 6.86
CA ASP A 156 -5.14 20.43 6.67
C ASP A 156 -5.25 18.91 6.54
N ILE A 157 -4.50 18.36 5.59
CA ILE A 157 -4.44 16.92 5.34
C ILE A 157 -3.49 16.29 6.35
N ASN A 158 -3.99 15.33 7.13
CA ASN A 158 -3.15 14.45 7.93
C ASN A 158 -2.68 13.25 7.07
N HIS A 159 -1.38 13.22 6.77
CA HIS A 159 -0.77 12.16 5.96
C HIS A 159 -0.98 10.73 6.51
N GLU A 160 -1.11 10.56 7.83
CA GLU A 160 -1.37 9.25 8.45
C GLU A 160 -2.69 8.65 7.99
N VAL A 161 -3.71 9.47 7.71
CA VAL A 161 -5.00 8.99 7.22
C VAL A 161 -4.86 8.34 5.85
N ILE A 162 -4.11 8.98 4.95
CA ILE A 162 -3.85 8.47 3.59
C ILE A 162 -3.00 7.21 3.66
N TYR A 163 -1.89 7.27 4.42
CA TYR A 163 -0.97 6.15 4.59
C TYR A 163 -1.71 4.91 5.13
N ASN A 164 -2.41 5.05 6.25
CA ASN A 164 -3.12 3.95 6.90
C ASN A 164 -4.22 3.37 6.01
N HIS A 165 -4.93 4.21 5.25
CA HIS A 165 -5.97 3.73 4.32
C HIS A 165 -5.38 2.88 3.19
N VAL A 166 -4.35 3.36 2.49
CA VAL A 166 -3.71 2.61 1.41
C VAL A 166 -3.11 1.30 1.92
N VAL A 167 -2.45 1.36 3.07
CA VAL A 167 -1.86 0.20 3.75
C VAL A 167 -2.90 -0.84 4.15
N LYS A 168 -4.03 -0.41 4.74
CA LYS A 168 -5.18 -1.28 5.03
C LYS A 168 -5.66 -1.98 3.77
N LEU A 169 -5.78 -1.26 2.64
CA LEU A 169 -6.21 -1.85 1.39
C LEU A 169 -5.22 -2.90 0.87
N LEU A 170 -3.92 -2.61 0.88
CA LEU A 170 -2.88 -3.56 0.49
C LEU A 170 -2.94 -4.84 1.32
N PHE A 171 -3.04 -4.68 2.63
CA PHE A 171 -3.17 -5.79 3.56
C PHE A 171 -4.43 -6.61 3.28
N ASN A 172 -5.58 -5.96 3.07
CA ASN A 172 -6.83 -6.62 2.72
C ASN A 172 -6.74 -7.42 1.40
N ARG A 173 -5.84 -7.04 0.49
CA ARG A 173 -5.57 -7.74 -0.76
C ARG A 173 -4.53 -8.84 -0.64
N GLY A 174 -3.97 -9.05 0.54
CA GLY A 174 -3.00 -10.08 0.80
C GLY A 174 -1.55 -9.65 0.59
N TYR A 175 -1.28 -8.36 0.43
CA TYR A 175 0.10 -7.87 0.34
C TYR A 175 0.66 -7.54 1.70
N LEU A 176 1.82 -8.15 1.99
CA LEU A 176 2.63 -7.87 3.14
C LEU A 176 3.90 -7.16 2.69
N ILE A 177 3.89 -5.84 2.80
CA ILE A 177 5.00 -4.98 2.37
C ILE A 177 6.07 -4.90 3.46
N ASP A 178 7.33 -5.04 3.08
CA ASP A 178 8.44 -4.92 4.04
C ASP A 178 8.54 -3.52 4.69
N THR A 179 9.11 -3.48 5.89
CA THR A 179 9.17 -2.29 6.74
C THR A 179 9.94 -1.13 6.09
N ILE A 180 10.98 -1.41 5.29
CA ILE A 180 11.79 -0.37 4.65
C ILE A 180 10.96 0.31 3.57
N SER A 181 10.35 -0.48 2.67
CA SER A 181 9.44 0.01 1.65
C SER A 181 8.24 0.77 2.24
N LEU A 182 7.65 0.31 3.34
CA LEU A 182 6.56 1.02 4.02
C LEU A 182 7.00 2.37 4.58
N LYS A 183 8.22 2.45 5.14
CA LYS A 183 8.76 3.71 5.64
C LYS A 183 8.97 4.71 4.50
N GLU A 184 9.56 4.28 3.40
CA GLU A 184 9.76 5.14 2.22
C GLU A 184 8.43 5.63 1.62
N PHE A 185 7.42 4.76 1.56
CA PHE A 185 6.07 5.12 1.14
C PHE A 185 5.44 6.15 2.09
N LYS A 186 5.56 5.95 3.41
CA LYS A 186 5.06 6.88 4.42
C LYS A 186 5.69 8.26 4.30
N ASP A 187 7.01 8.31 4.14
CA ASP A 187 7.76 9.55 3.98
C ASP A 187 7.28 10.31 2.71
N ASN A 188 7.03 9.61 1.60
CA ASN A 188 6.48 10.23 0.39
C ASN A 188 5.07 10.81 0.63
N VAL A 189 4.17 10.03 1.23
CA VAL A 189 2.82 10.51 1.56
C VAL A 189 2.86 11.75 2.48
N TYR A 190 3.81 11.78 3.42
CA TYR A 190 4.07 12.96 4.25
C TYR A 190 4.49 14.18 3.41
N TYR A 191 5.43 14.02 2.48
CA TYR A 191 5.87 15.11 1.61
C TYR A 191 4.74 15.64 0.73
N ILE A 192 3.92 14.77 0.16
CA ILE A 192 2.76 15.16 -0.66
C ILE A 192 1.76 15.94 0.18
N ALA A 193 1.37 15.43 1.35
CA ALA A 193 0.42 16.12 2.22
C ALA A 193 0.95 17.49 2.68
N LYS A 194 2.24 17.56 3.04
CA LYS A 194 2.89 18.81 3.43
C LYS A 194 2.90 19.83 2.29
N TRP A 195 3.13 19.39 1.06
CA TRP A 195 3.08 20.25 -0.12
C TRP A 195 1.66 20.75 -0.37
N LEU A 196 0.66 19.87 -0.38
CA LEU A 196 -0.76 20.23 -0.54
C LEU A 196 -1.19 21.26 0.51
N ASN A 197 -0.84 21.05 1.78
CA ASN A 197 -1.19 21.95 2.88
C ASN A 197 -0.56 23.35 2.76
N LYS A 198 0.50 23.53 1.97
CA LYS A 198 1.03 24.88 1.69
C LYS A 198 0.08 25.71 0.83
N LYS A 199 -0.82 25.08 0.08
CA LYS A 199 -1.79 25.72 -0.81
C LYS A 199 -1.18 26.66 -1.88
N ASN A 200 0.10 26.48 -2.22
CA ASN A 200 0.81 27.27 -3.25
C ASN A 200 0.51 26.75 -4.67
N PHE A 201 -0.77 26.68 -5.05
CA PHE A 201 -1.21 26.12 -6.33
C PHE A 201 -1.14 27.10 -7.52
N ASP A 202 -0.53 28.27 -7.33
CA ASP A 202 -0.57 29.41 -8.26
C ASP A 202 0.82 29.96 -8.66
N GLU A 203 1.89 29.16 -8.51
CA GLU A 203 3.24 29.60 -8.96
C GLU A 203 3.52 29.33 -10.46
N ASP A 204 2.67 28.58 -11.17
CA ASP A 204 2.75 28.47 -12.63
C ASP A 204 1.76 29.44 -13.30
N LYS A 205 2.19 30.72 -13.42
CA LYS A 205 1.65 31.69 -14.38
C LYS A 205 2.57 31.83 -15.59
#